data_AF-A0AAJ2G8G3-F1
#
_entry.id   AF-A0AAJ2G8G3-F1
#
_cell.length_a   1.000
_cell.length_b   1.000
_cell.length_c   1.000
_cell.angle_alpha   90.00
_cell.angle_beta   90.00
_cell.angle_gamma   90.00
#
_symmetry.space_group_name_H-M   'P 1'
#
loop_
_entity.id
_entity.type
_entity.pdbx_description
1 polymer ?
#
loop_
_entity_poly.entity_id
_entity_poly.type
_entity_poly.pdbx_seq_one_letter_code
_entity_poly.pdbx_strand_id
1 'polypeptide(L)'
;MKIKVLIAASLTLLAAHLPAQAQDTLQYKLRLTVPLVDYPQLANLPQRYVSMDQSLEYARGMYELSFWGIDALGNVIVRPKSPGKKIWNGILKYGMTLGFSRFASELPIPLGEWAHEEFHRTVLGVNGIASKNGNWFPNRWDGTVYGITDAALSALKQTNPNALLYAYTAGVQSEVLLNKRIVVEDFYKKRTLPKGALVLYNAWYVHNYFRFSTSPGSDSAKVWSPAFESPLETERDFAGADLTAWAYDMFSPETAFTERTRFKGGEGVNRRVGFSELSKEAQTFLLRQKKLSLLNYLNPAILMINRIRLGRGVAFSFFTQYAPTHFGNSISLIVPVQAGSRDLLFGAHRYNNRDHGYYGIELGVANHRLADKWYADLTLQGWQQPESFLKQEHLTGGAAHARLFHAIGKGLSAYVAFNGKTRGWEMGSPYLAANLSAQFGMRVEAH
;
A
#
# COMPACT_ATOMS: atom_id res chain seq x y z
N MET A 1 6.39 -32.34 -7.14
CA MET A 1 5.53 -32.02 -8.29
C MET A 1 6.07 -30.76 -8.95
N LYS A 2 6.55 -30.83 -10.20
CA LYS A 2 7.48 -29.86 -10.80
C LYS A 2 6.78 -28.52 -11.08
N ILE A 3 7.41 -27.40 -10.71
CA ILE A 3 6.98 -26.01 -10.98
C ILE A 3 6.49 -25.82 -12.43
N LYS A 4 7.07 -26.55 -13.40
CA LYS A 4 6.64 -26.57 -14.80
C LYS A 4 5.19 -27.03 -15.01
N VAL A 5 4.71 -28.00 -14.23
CA VAL A 5 3.32 -28.49 -14.28
C VAL A 5 2.36 -27.46 -13.69
N LEU A 6 2.77 -26.74 -12.64
CA LEU A 6 1.98 -25.65 -12.05
C LEU A 6 1.90 -24.44 -13.00
N ILE A 7 3.02 -24.09 -13.65
CA ILE A 7 3.05 -23.03 -14.68
C ILE A 7 2.21 -23.42 -15.89
N ALA A 8 2.32 -24.65 -16.38
CA ALA A 8 1.51 -25.14 -17.49
C ALA A 8 0.02 -25.19 -17.12
N ALA A 9 -0.35 -25.67 -15.93
CA ALA A 9 -1.72 -25.67 -15.44
C ALA A 9 -2.26 -24.24 -15.27
N SER A 10 -1.44 -23.31 -14.77
CA SER A 10 -1.81 -21.90 -14.61
C SER A 10 -2.00 -21.19 -15.95
N LEU A 11 -1.13 -21.47 -16.93
CA LEU A 11 -1.26 -20.96 -18.31
C LEU A 11 -2.48 -21.56 -19.02
N THR A 12 -2.79 -22.84 -18.75
CA THR A 12 -3.96 -23.52 -19.30
C THR A 12 -5.26 -23.01 -18.65
N LEU A 13 -5.25 -22.72 -17.34
CA LEU A 13 -6.35 -22.05 -16.62
C LEU A 13 -6.54 -20.61 -17.08
N LEU A 14 -5.46 -19.85 -17.31
CA LEU A 14 -5.51 -18.53 -17.96
C LEU A 14 -6.17 -18.66 -19.35
N ALA A 15 -5.69 -19.58 -20.18
CA ALA A 15 -6.18 -19.77 -21.55
C ALA A 15 -7.62 -20.29 -21.61
N ALA A 16 -8.05 -21.10 -20.64
CA ALA A 16 -9.40 -21.65 -20.56
C ALA A 16 -10.43 -20.66 -20.00
N HIS A 17 -10.01 -19.67 -19.20
CA HIS A 17 -10.91 -18.65 -18.63
C HIS A 17 -10.90 -17.30 -19.36
N LEU A 18 -9.89 -17.01 -20.17
CA LEU A 18 -9.88 -15.85 -21.06
C LEU A 18 -11.10 -15.77 -22.03
N PRO A 19 -11.72 -16.88 -22.49
CA PRO A 19 -12.90 -16.81 -23.35
C PRO A 19 -14.24 -17.03 -22.63
N ALA A 20 -14.26 -17.50 -21.37
CA ALA A 20 -15.47 -18.16 -20.82
C ALA A 20 -16.43 -17.26 -20.02
N GLN A 21 -16.07 -16.02 -19.67
CA GLN A 21 -17.06 -15.01 -19.28
C GLN A 21 -16.60 -13.65 -19.79
N ALA A 22 -17.32 -13.13 -20.78
CA ALA A 22 -17.16 -11.79 -21.34
C ALA A 22 -16.77 -10.76 -20.27
N GLN A 23 -15.47 -10.48 -20.17
CA GLN A 23 -15.00 -9.23 -19.57
C GLN A 23 -15.43 -8.14 -20.53
N ASP A 24 -16.18 -7.19 -19.98
CA ASP A 24 -17.08 -6.32 -20.72
C ASP A 24 -16.35 -5.61 -21.89
N THR A 25 -17.01 -5.49 -23.04
CA THR A 25 -16.50 -4.85 -24.28
C THR A 25 -16.30 -3.33 -24.14
N LEU A 26 -15.96 -2.85 -22.94
CA LEU A 26 -15.94 -1.46 -22.54
C LEU A 26 -14.54 -0.88 -22.71
N GLN A 27 -14.45 0.28 -23.37
CA GLN A 27 -13.22 1.08 -23.47
C GLN A 27 -12.59 1.36 -22.08
N TYR A 28 -11.27 1.52 -22.05
CA TYR A 28 -10.58 2.05 -20.88
C TYR A 28 -11.02 3.48 -20.63
N LYS A 29 -11.56 3.77 -19.45
CA LYS A 29 -11.85 5.14 -19.02
C LYS A 29 -10.80 5.58 -18.01
N LEU A 30 -10.14 6.69 -18.28
CA LEU A 30 -9.17 7.29 -17.37
C LEU A 30 -9.92 7.85 -16.16
N ARG A 31 -9.54 7.44 -14.94
CA ARG A 31 -10.19 7.89 -13.68
C ARG A 31 -9.16 8.44 -12.71
N LEU A 32 -9.04 9.76 -12.64
CA LEU A 32 -8.10 10.43 -11.75
C LEU A 32 -8.84 11.03 -10.55
N THR A 33 -8.32 10.80 -9.36
CA THR A 33 -8.71 11.55 -8.16
C THR A 33 -7.56 12.47 -7.78
N VAL A 34 -7.85 13.76 -7.68
CA VAL A 34 -6.87 14.81 -7.37
C VAL A 34 -7.27 15.42 -6.03
N PRO A 35 -6.78 14.88 -4.90
CA PRO A 35 -6.92 15.53 -3.60
C PRO A 35 -6.13 16.83 -3.58
N LEU A 36 -6.80 17.93 -3.26
CA LEU A 36 -6.22 19.28 -3.26
C LEU A 36 -5.83 19.72 -1.86
N VAL A 37 -6.68 19.43 -0.87
CA VAL A 37 -6.49 19.81 0.53
C VAL A 37 -6.80 18.62 1.42
N ASP A 38 -5.94 18.37 2.40
CA ASP A 38 -6.14 17.36 3.44
C ASP A 38 -5.84 17.95 4.82
N TYR A 39 -6.88 18.09 5.65
CA TYR A 39 -6.82 18.69 6.98
C TYR A 39 -7.15 17.66 8.05
N PRO A 40 -6.43 17.61 9.19
CA PRO A 40 -5.41 18.57 9.62
C PRO A 40 -4.00 18.24 9.13
N GLN A 41 -3.81 17.17 8.37
CA GLN A 41 -2.46 16.65 8.10
C GLN A 41 -1.57 17.69 7.42
N LEU A 42 -2.01 18.36 6.35
CA LEU A 42 -1.18 19.39 5.68
C LEU A 42 -0.84 20.59 6.57
N ALA A 43 -1.70 20.91 7.54
CA ALA A 43 -1.46 22.01 8.47
C ALA A 43 -0.48 21.62 9.59
N ASN A 44 -0.51 20.35 10.00
CA ASN A 44 0.22 19.84 11.15
C ASN A 44 1.58 19.21 10.81
N LEU A 45 1.80 18.81 9.55
CA LEU A 45 3.08 18.23 9.15
C LEU A 45 4.17 19.33 9.15
N PRO A 46 5.32 19.09 9.83
CA PRO A 46 6.43 20.05 9.83
C PRO A 46 7.02 20.21 8.42
N GLN A 47 6.99 19.14 7.62
CA GLN A 47 7.18 19.19 6.18
C GLN A 47 5.85 19.49 5.48
N ARG A 48 5.67 20.72 4.97
CA ARG A 48 4.47 21.11 4.21
C ARG A 48 4.49 20.49 2.80
N TYR A 49 4.08 19.24 2.67
CA TYR A 49 4.07 18.52 1.39
C TYR A 49 2.71 17.87 1.10
N VAL A 50 2.63 16.56 1.10
CA VAL A 50 1.40 15.79 0.82
C VAL A 50 1.01 14.98 2.05
N SER A 51 -0.29 14.81 2.26
CA SER A 51 -0.82 13.83 3.21
C SER A 51 -0.55 12.39 2.75
N MET A 52 -0.73 11.44 3.67
CA MET A 52 -0.62 10.00 3.37
C MET A 52 -1.61 9.61 2.26
N ASP A 53 -2.85 10.10 2.35
CA ASP A 53 -3.87 9.84 1.33
C ASP A 53 -3.56 10.51 -0.02
N GLN A 54 -3.10 11.77 0.00
CA GLN A 54 -2.68 12.47 -1.22
C GLN A 54 -1.56 11.73 -1.95
N SER A 55 -0.55 11.26 -1.21
CA SER A 55 0.56 10.51 -1.81
C SER A 55 0.06 9.24 -2.52
N LEU A 56 -0.86 8.51 -1.88
CA LEU A 56 -1.44 7.31 -2.45
C LEU A 56 -2.28 7.61 -3.70
N GLU A 57 -3.10 8.65 -3.69
CA GLU A 57 -3.92 9.04 -4.83
C GLU A 57 -3.09 9.57 -6.01
N TYR A 58 -2.01 10.31 -5.74
CA TYR A 58 -1.09 10.74 -6.80
C TYR A 58 -0.38 9.56 -7.44
N ALA A 59 0.12 8.61 -6.64
CA ALA A 59 0.69 7.37 -7.17
C ALA A 59 -0.33 6.58 -8.01
N ARG A 60 -1.54 6.39 -7.47
CA ARG A 60 -2.63 5.73 -8.19
C ARG A 60 -2.97 6.44 -9.51
N GLY A 61 -3.04 7.76 -9.51
CA GLY A 61 -3.31 8.58 -10.69
C GLY A 61 -2.25 8.46 -11.77
N MET A 62 -0.96 8.41 -11.38
CA MET A 62 0.13 8.19 -12.33
C MET A 62 0.07 6.79 -12.96
N TYR A 63 -0.17 5.73 -12.17
CA TYR A 63 -0.41 4.40 -12.74
C TYR A 63 -1.65 4.36 -13.64
N GLU A 64 -2.74 5.04 -13.26
CA GLU A 64 -3.95 5.14 -14.07
C GLU A 64 -3.66 5.76 -15.44
N LEU A 65 -2.93 6.88 -15.48
CA LEU A 65 -2.53 7.56 -16.70
C LEU A 65 -1.65 6.66 -17.58
N SER A 66 -0.65 6.02 -16.98
CA SER A 66 0.26 5.12 -17.71
C SER A 66 -0.48 3.90 -18.27
N PHE A 67 -1.38 3.29 -17.51
CA PHE A 67 -2.15 2.12 -17.96
C PHE A 67 -3.14 2.48 -19.06
N TRP A 68 -3.76 3.67 -19.00
CA TRP A 68 -4.57 4.19 -20.10
C TRP A 68 -3.73 4.35 -21.39
N GLY A 69 -2.53 4.93 -21.28
CA GLY A 69 -1.60 5.05 -22.41
C GLY A 69 -1.15 3.70 -22.98
N ILE A 70 -0.85 2.73 -22.11
CA ILE A 70 -0.49 1.36 -22.51
C ILE A 70 -1.66 0.64 -23.18
N ASP A 71 -2.90 0.82 -22.72
CA ASP A 71 -4.08 0.26 -23.39
C ASP A 71 -4.22 0.80 -24.82
N ALA A 72 -4.12 2.11 -24.98
CA ALA A 72 -4.16 2.78 -26.27
C ALA A 72 -3.05 2.28 -27.21
N LEU A 73 -1.79 2.28 -26.74
CA LEU A 73 -0.65 1.80 -27.52
C LEU A 73 -0.77 0.32 -27.89
N GLY A 74 -1.19 -0.53 -26.95
CA GLY A 74 -1.42 -1.96 -27.21
C GLY A 74 -2.46 -2.20 -28.29
N ASN A 75 -3.53 -1.39 -28.34
CA ASN A 75 -4.55 -1.45 -29.39
C ASN A 75 -4.02 -1.06 -30.78
N VAL A 76 -3.01 -0.18 -30.84
CA VAL A 76 -2.33 0.20 -32.08
C VAL A 76 -1.41 -0.92 -32.55
N ILE A 77 -0.58 -1.48 -31.65
CA ILE A 77 0.39 -2.54 -31.98
C ILE A 77 -0.32 -3.84 -32.37
N VAL A 78 -1.27 -4.33 -31.55
CA VAL A 78 -2.04 -5.54 -31.81
C VAL A 78 -3.52 -5.21 -31.82
N ARG A 79 -4.08 -4.97 -33.01
CA ARG A 79 -5.50 -4.64 -33.17
C ARG A 79 -6.42 -5.81 -32.77
N PRO A 80 -7.28 -5.69 -31.75
CA PRO A 80 -8.06 -6.80 -31.18
C PRO A 80 -9.32 -7.18 -32.00
N LYS A 81 -9.18 -7.37 -33.32
CA LYS A 81 -10.30 -7.60 -34.25
C LYS A 81 -10.81 -9.04 -34.30
N SER A 82 -9.98 -10.03 -33.95
CA SER A 82 -10.34 -11.45 -33.93
C SER A 82 -10.06 -12.08 -32.56
N PRO A 83 -10.66 -13.23 -32.20
CA PRO A 83 -10.44 -13.87 -30.90
C PRO A 83 -8.95 -14.08 -30.57
N GLY A 84 -8.17 -14.60 -31.51
CA GLY A 84 -6.72 -14.78 -31.32
C GLY A 84 -5.97 -13.44 -31.11
N LYS A 85 -6.33 -12.39 -31.87
CA LYS A 85 -5.73 -11.07 -31.68
C LYS A 85 -6.14 -10.40 -30.38
N LYS A 86 -7.34 -10.68 -29.84
CA LYS A 86 -7.75 -10.21 -28.51
C LYS A 86 -6.88 -10.81 -27.41
N ILE A 87 -6.59 -12.11 -27.48
CA ILE A 87 -5.70 -12.79 -26.53
C ILE A 87 -4.29 -12.20 -26.60
N TRP A 88 -3.71 -12.09 -27.80
CA TRP A 88 -2.37 -11.50 -27.96
C TRP A 88 -2.30 -10.04 -27.50
N ASN A 89 -3.33 -9.22 -27.78
CA ASN A 89 -3.43 -7.85 -27.28
C ASN A 89 -3.43 -7.81 -25.74
N GLY A 90 -4.21 -8.69 -25.10
CA GLY A 90 -4.25 -8.81 -23.64
C GLY A 90 -2.89 -9.21 -23.05
N ILE A 91 -2.25 -10.24 -23.61
CA ILE A 91 -0.91 -10.70 -23.19
C ILE A 91 0.13 -9.58 -23.33
N LEU A 92 0.14 -8.89 -24.47
CA LEU A 92 1.04 -7.77 -24.72
C LEU A 92 0.86 -6.67 -23.67
N LYS A 93 -0.38 -6.21 -23.47
CA LYS A 93 -0.69 -5.15 -22.51
C LYS A 93 -0.35 -5.55 -21.07
N TYR A 94 -0.64 -6.80 -20.69
CA TYR A 94 -0.26 -7.31 -19.37
C TYR A 94 1.27 -7.31 -19.19
N GLY A 95 2.01 -7.75 -20.21
CA GLY A 95 3.48 -7.71 -20.19
C GLY A 95 4.04 -6.29 -20.11
N MET A 96 3.51 -5.36 -20.92
CA MET A 96 3.90 -3.95 -20.90
C MET A 96 3.60 -3.29 -19.55
N THR A 97 2.42 -3.52 -18.98
CA THR A 97 2.04 -2.97 -17.67
C THR A 97 2.84 -3.59 -16.54
N LEU A 98 3.21 -4.87 -16.61
CA LEU A 98 4.10 -5.51 -15.64
C LEU A 98 5.52 -4.93 -15.71
N GLY A 99 6.06 -4.76 -16.92
CA GLY A 99 7.35 -4.11 -17.12
C GLY A 99 7.34 -2.68 -16.61
N PHE A 100 6.32 -1.90 -16.96
CA PHE A 100 6.13 -0.54 -16.44
C PHE A 100 6.06 -0.54 -14.91
N SER A 101 5.24 -1.41 -14.30
CA SER A 101 5.13 -1.48 -12.85
C SER A 101 6.47 -1.84 -12.19
N ARG A 102 7.28 -2.73 -12.79
CA ARG A 102 8.59 -3.09 -12.23
C ARG A 102 9.59 -1.94 -12.26
N PHE A 103 9.71 -1.24 -13.38
CA PHE A 103 10.78 -0.25 -13.59
C PHE A 103 10.35 1.17 -13.23
N ALA A 104 9.09 1.52 -13.48
CA ALA A 104 8.60 2.86 -13.19
C ALA A 104 8.38 3.10 -11.69
N SER A 105 8.12 2.05 -10.91
CA SER A 105 7.94 2.20 -9.45
C SER A 105 9.16 2.76 -8.74
N GLU A 106 10.35 2.56 -9.29
CA GLU A 106 11.59 3.10 -8.74
C GLU A 106 11.82 4.55 -9.19
N LEU A 107 11.06 5.11 -10.13
CA LEU A 107 11.31 6.47 -10.62
C LEU A 107 11.02 7.52 -9.54
N PRO A 108 11.77 8.64 -9.51
CA PRO A 108 11.65 9.69 -8.50
C PRO A 108 10.48 10.66 -8.80
N ILE A 109 9.32 10.09 -9.08
CA ILE A 109 8.05 10.74 -9.40
C ILE A 109 6.93 10.03 -8.63
N PRO A 110 5.70 10.57 -8.54
CA PRO A 110 4.61 9.97 -7.77
C PRO A 110 4.18 8.59 -8.27
N LEU A 111 4.91 7.54 -7.90
CA LEU A 111 4.71 6.12 -8.18
C LEU A 111 5.07 5.33 -6.91
N GLY A 112 5.35 4.02 -7.02
CA GLY A 112 5.57 3.09 -5.92
C GLY A 112 6.51 3.59 -4.83
N GLU A 113 7.81 3.69 -5.10
CA GLU A 113 8.81 4.07 -4.09
C GLU A 113 8.59 5.50 -3.55
N TRP A 114 8.12 6.44 -4.38
CA TRP A 114 7.82 7.78 -3.88
C TRP A 114 6.70 7.76 -2.83
N ALA A 115 5.61 7.01 -3.09
CA ALA A 115 4.52 6.87 -2.13
C ALA A 115 4.95 6.06 -0.89
N HIS A 116 5.82 5.06 -1.07
CA HIS A 116 6.46 4.32 0.02
C HIS A 116 7.14 5.27 1.01
N GLU A 117 8.02 6.13 0.50
CA GLU A 117 8.74 7.11 1.30
C GLU A 117 7.81 8.18 1.91
N GLU A 118 6.79 8.65 1.21
CA GLU A 118 5.81 9.58 1.80
C GLU A 118 5.02 8.95 2.96
N PHE A 119 4.76 7.64 2.94
CA PHE A 119 4.11 6.97 4.07
C PHE A 119 5.01 6.97 5.32
N HIS A 120 6.31 6.72 5.19
CA HIS A 120 7.27 6.87 6.29
C HIS A 120 7.28 8.32 6.81
N ARG A 121 7.42 9.29 5.91
CA ARG A 121 7.48 10.72 6.25
C ARG A 121 6.24 11.18 7.00
N THR A 122 5.06 10.75 6.56
CA THR A 122 3.80 11.19 7.15
C THR A 122 3.62 10.67 8.58
N VAL A 123 4.03 9.44 8.88
CA VAL A 123 4.04 8.93 10.28
C VAL A 123 5.04 9.70 11.13
N LEU A 124 6.24 9.97 10.64
CA LEU A 124 7.23 10.77 11.36
C LEU A 124 6.74 12.22 11.60
N GLY A 125 6.13 12.83 10.59
CA GLY A 125 5.68 14.21 10.63
C GLY A 125 4.53 14.45 11.59
N VAL A 126 3.55 13.54 11.72
CA VAL A 126 2.49 13.67 12.74
C VAL A 126 3.03 13.48 14.17
N ASN A 127 4.26 13.00 14.32
CA ASN A 127 5.01 12.94 15.57
C ASN A 127 6.05 14.07 15.68
N GLY A 128 5.91 15.15 14.90
CA GLY A 128 6.74 16.36 15.01
C GLY A 128 8.14 16.23 14.40
N ILE A 129 8.42 15.16 13.66
CA ILE A 129 9.75 14.92 13.06
C ILE A 129 9.71 15.31 11.59
N ALA A 130 10.39 16.41 11.26
CA ALA A 130 10.59 16.85 9.89
C ALA A 130 11.51 15.88 9.13
N SER A 131 11.14 15.56 7.90
CA SER A 131 11.89 14.63 7.05
C SER A 131 11.72 14.96 5.57
N LYS A 132 12.56 14.40 4.72
CA LYS A 132 12.61 14.59 3.26
C LYS A 132 12.51 13.25 2.55
N ASN A 133 11.89 13.27 1.36
CA ASN A 133 11.76 12.11 0.49
C ASN A 133 12.97 12.04 -0.44
N GLY A 134 13.70 10.92 -0.38
CA GLY A 134 14.87 10.62 -1.18
C GLY A 134 14.56 10.06 -2.56
N ASN A 135 13.28 9.87 -2.89
CA ASN A 135 12.81 9.45 -4.20
C ASN A 135 12.01 10.57 -4.91
N TRP A 136 12.61 11.75 -5.02
CA TRP A 136 11.96 12.93 -5.60
C TRP A 136 12.90 13.73 -6.50
N PHE A 137 12.53 13.87 -7.77
CA PHE A 137 13.25 14.67 -8.74
C PHE A 137 12.97 16.18 -8.52
N PRO A 138 13.99 17.07 -8.56
CA PRO A 138 15.39 16.85 -8.94
C PRO A 138 16.36 16.59 -7.77
N ASN A 139 15.86 16.33 -6.57
CA ASN A 139 16.68 16.39 -5.35
C ASN A 139 17.51 15.12 -5.11
N ARG A 140 16.87 13.95 -5.15
CA ARG A 140 17.47 12.68 -4.75
C ARG A 140 16.70 11.51 -5.38
N TRP A 141 17.42 10.44 -5.68
CA TRP A 141 16.85 9.21 -6.25
C TRP A 141 17.57 7.98 -5.67
N ASP A 142 17.30 7.68 -4.40
CA ASP A 142 17.92 6.54 -3.72
C ASP A 142 16.98 5.80 -2.74
N GLY A 143 15.68 6.11 -2.76
CA GLY A 143 14.68 5.41 -1.94
C GLY A 143 14.94 5.53 -0.44
N THR A 144 15.19 6.76 0.04
CA THR A 144 15.46 7.02 1.45
C THR A 144 14.46 8.00 2.06
N VAL A 145 14.26 7.95 3.38
CA VAL A 145 13.75 9.08 4.16
C VAL A 145 14.87 9.65 5.01
N TYR A 146 15.19 10.92 4.77
CA TYR A 146 16.32 11.61 5.42
C TYR A 146 15.87 12.92 6.07
N GLY A 147 16.82 13.67 6.63
CA GLY A 147 16.60 14.94 7.34
C GLY A 147 16.45 14.77 8.85
N ILE A 148 16.71 13.59 9.39
CA ILE A 148 16.39 13.21 10.77
C ILE A 148 17.68 12.94 11.55
N THR A 149 17.76 13.45 12.77
CA THR A 149 18.87 13.23 13.71
C THR A 149 18.70 11.94 14.51
N ASP A 150 19.79 11.32 14.97
CA ASP A 150 19.72 10.17 15.88
C ASP A 150 19.05 10.56 17.22
N ALA A 151 19.20 11.80 17.68
CA ALA A 151 18.54 12.33 18.86
C ALA A 151 17.00 12.31 18.73
N ALA A 152 16.47 12.75 17.60
CA ALA A 152 15.02 12.72 17.32
C ALA A 152 14.47 11.29 17.28
N LEU A 153 15.18 10.34 16.65
CA LEU A 153 14.78 8.93 16.64
C LEU A 153 14.85 8.30 18.03
N SER A 154 15.88 8.64 18.81
CA SER A 154 16.02 8.22 20.21
C SER A 154 14.86 8.74 21.06
N ALA A 155 14.52 10.03 20.94
CA ALA A 155 13.39 10.64 21.63
C ALA A 155 12.05 9.99 21.24
N LEU A 156 11.84 9.70 19.94
CA LEU A 156 10.64 9.00 19.49
C LEU A 156 10.56 7.58 20.06
N LYS A 157 11.68 6.83 20.06
CA LYS A 157 11.72 5.48 20.64
C LYS A 157 11.32 5.49 22.12
N GLN A 158 11.82 6.46 22.87
CA GLN A 158 11.56 6.58 24.32
C GLN A 158 10.14 7.04 24.63
N THR A 159 9.61 8.01 23.89
CA THR A 159 8.33 8.66 24.21
C THR A 159 7.13 8.01 23.52
N ASN A 160 7.32 7.47 22.31
CA ASN A 160 6.27 6.86 21.50
C ASN A 160 6.82 5.73 20.61
N PRO A 161 7.22 4.59 21.21
CA PRO A 161 7.82 3.47 20.47
C PRO A 161 6.89 2.92 19.39
N ASN A 162 5.58 2.91 19.63
CA ASN A 162 4.58 2.49 18.64
C ASN A 162 4.61 3.36 17.38
N ALA A 163 4.86 4.67 17.50
CA ALA A 163 4.99 5.55 16.34
C ALA A 163 6.28 5.26 15.56
N LEU A 164 7.40 4.97 16.22
CA LEU A 164 8.64 4.57 15.54
C LEU A 164 8.45 3.24 14.79
N LEU A 165 7.87 2.24 15.45
CA LEU A 165 7.56 0.95 14.84
C LEU A 165 6.55 1.08 13.69
N TYR A 166 5.60 2.01 13.80
CA TYR A 166 4.70 2.33 12.70
C TYR A 166 5.46 2.99 11.56
N ALA A 167 6.34 3.94 11.85
CA ALA A 167 7.14 4.61 10.84
C ALA A 167 7.91 3.59 9.99
N TYR A 168 8.58 2.59 10.58
CA TYR A 168 9.26 1.55 9.79
C TYR A 168 8.32 0.74 8.88
N THR A 169 7.07 0.51 9.26
CA THR A 169 6.18 -0.37 8.48
C THR A 169 5.28 0.38 7.51
N ALA A 170 5.22 1.70 7.60
CA ALA A 170 4.30 2.54 6.84
C ALA A 170 4.53 2.45 5.33
N GLY A 171 5.78 2.44 4.86
CA GLY A 171 6.10 2.32 3.43
C GLY A 171 5.44 1.11 2.78
N VAL A 172 5.67 -0.09 3.32
CA VAL A 172 5.04 -1.35 2.87
C VAL A 172 3.51 -1.31 2.88
N GLN A 173 2.91 -0.52 3.78
CA GLN A 173 1.45 -0.37 3.81
C GLN A 173 0.93 0.42 2.62
N SER A 174 1.75 1.24 1.97
CA SER A 174 1.38 2.00 0.77
C SER A 174 1.03 1.06 -0.39
N GLU A 175 1.85 0.04 -0.68
CA GLU A 175 1.60 -0.92 -1.76
C GLU A 175 0.38 -1.79 -1.47
N VAL A 176 0.24 -2.22 -0.21
CA VAL A 176 -0.90 -3.04 0.22
C VAL A 176 -2.20 -2.24 0.10
N LEU A 177 -2.21 -0.97 0.52
CA LEU A 177 -3.39 -0.11 0.41
C LEU A 177 -3.70 0.28 -1.04
N LEU A 178 -2.67 0.52 -1.86
CA LEU A 178 -2.81 0.79 -3.29
C LEU A 178 -3.52 -0.38 -3.99
N ASN A 179 -3.12 -1.61 -3.67
CA ASN A 179 -3.78 -2.81 -4.18
C ASN A 179 -5.27 -2.86 -3.82
N LYS A 180 -5.63 -2.53 -2.57
CA LYS A 180 -7.05 -2.47 -2.16
C LYS A 180 -7.82 -1.48 -3.02
N ARG A 181 -7.33 -0.24 -3.16
CA ARG A 181 -8.00 0.81 -3.93
C ARG A 181 -8.21 0.40 -5.38
N ILE A 182 -7.17 -0.13 -6.01
CA ILE A 182 -7.20 -0.58 -7.40
C ILE A 182 -8.20 -1.71 -7.60
N VAL A 183 -8.13 -2.75 -6.77
CA VAL A 183 -8.93 -3.98 -6.95
C VAL A 183 -10.41 -3.68 -6.70
N VAL A 184 -10.72 -2.89 -5.68
CA VAL A 184 -12.10 -2.49 -5.36
C VAL A 184 -12.66 -1.57 -6.45
N GLU A 185 -11.89 -0.59 -6.93
CA GLU A 185 -12.33 0.28 -8.03
C GLU A 185 -12.53 -0.50 -9.32
N ASP A 186 -11.58 -1.35 -9.73
CA ASP A 186 -11.68 -2.15 -10.95
C ASP A 186 -12.80 -3.19 -10.87
N PHE A 187 -13.14 -3.67 -9.66
CA PHE A 187 -14.31 -4.49 -9.43
C PHE A 187 -15.60 -3.73 -9.74
N TYR A 188 -15.84 -2.55 -9.15
CA TYR A 188 -17.09 -1.78 -9.35
C TYR A 188 -17.15 -1.09 -10.72
N LYS A 189 -16.00 -0.66 -11.24
CA LYS A 189 -15.87 0.16 -12.44
C LYS A 189 -15.07 -0.58 -13.51
N LYS A 190 -15.82 -1.32 -14.34
CA LYS A 190 -15.32 -2.11 -15.47
C LYS A 190 -14.42 -1.29 -16.43
N ARG A 191 -13.43 -1.95 -17.05
CA ARG A 191 -12.47 -1.40 -18.03
C ARG A 191 -11.83 -2.52 -18.88
N THR A 192 -11.22 -2.20 -20.04
CA THR A 192 -10.53 -3.17 -20.92
C THR A 192 -9.23 -3.73 -20.33
N LEU A 193 -8.49 -2.93 -19.57
CA LEU A 193 -7.20 -3.30 -18.99
C LEU A 193 -7.22 -3.07 -17.48
N PRO A 194 -7.67 -4.05 -16.68
CA PRO A 194 -7.55 -3.99 -15.24
C PRO A 194 -6.09 -3.97 -14.80
N LYS A 195 -5.78 -3.38 -13.64
CA LYS A 195 -4.39 -3.21 -13.19
C LYS A 195 -3.81 -4.43 -12.47
N GLY A 196 -4.18 -5.63 -12.91
CA GLY A 196 -3.74 -6.90 -12.32
C GLY A 196 -2.21 -7.05 -12.26
N ALA A 197 -1.50 -6.56 -13.27
CA ALA A 197 -0.04 -6.58 -13.32
C ALA A 197 0.61 -5.73 -12.21
N LEU A 198 0.04 -4.57 -11.87
CA LEU A 198 0.50 -3.73 -10.76
C LEU A 198 0.21 -4.42 -9.42
N VAL A 199 -0.97 -5.03 -9.28
CA VAL A 199 -1.34 -5.79 -8.08
C VAL A 199 -0.35 -6.94 -7.83
N LEU A 200 0.02 -7.66 -8.90
CA LEU A 200 1.05 -8.71 -8.86
C LEU A 200 2.42 -8.15 -8.46
N TYR A 201 2.83 -7.04 -9.07
CA TYR A 201 4.10 -6.40 -8.76
C TYR A 201 4.18 -5.98 -7.30
N ASN A 202 3.14 -5.32 -6.77
CA ASN A 202 3.08 -4.90 -5.38
C ASN A 202 3.12 -6.10 -4.42
N ALA A 203 2.39 -7.19 -4.71
CA ALA A 203 2.46 -8.42 -3.91
C ALA A 203 3.88 -9.02 -3.92
N TRP A 204 4.55 -9.01 -5.08
CA TRP A 204 5.94 -9.41 -5.22
C TRP A 204 6.90 -8.48 -4.47
N TYR A 205 6.73 -7.17 -4.57
CA TYR A 205 7.58 -6.18 -3.94
C TYR A 205 7.58 -6.39 -2.42
N VAL A 206 6.40 -6.47 -1.80
CA VAL A 206 6.26 -6.72 -0.36
C VAL A 206 6.94 -8.04 0.04
N HIS A 207 6.66 -9.13 -0.67
CA HIS A 207 7.30 -10.42 -0.37
C HIS A 207 8.82 -10.39 -0.59
N ASN A 208 9.29 -9.73 -1.64
CA ASN A 208 10.70 -9.61 -1.97
C ASN A 208 11.43 -8.74 -0.94
N TYR A 209 10.77 -7.74 -0.36
CA TYR A 209 11.36 -6.92 0.70
C TYR A 209 11.55 -7.72 1.99
N PHE A 210 10.59 -8.57 2.36
CA PHE A 210 10.79 -9.57 3.42
C PHE A 210 11.87 -10.61 3.06
N ARG A 211 11.96 -11.02 1.80
CA ARG A 211 13.00 -11.95 1.33
C ARG A 211 14.39 -11.33 1.50
N PHE A 212 14.57 -10.08 1.10
CA PHE A 212 15.81 -9.32 1.29
C PHE A 212 16.14 -9.18 2.79
N SER A 213 15.16 -8.74 3.59
CA SER A 213 15.31 -8.49 5.03
C SER A 213 15.59 -9.75 5.86
N THR A 214 15.32 -10.95 5.32
CA THR A 214 15.61 -12.23 5.98
C THR A 214 16.75 -12.99 5.29
N SER A 215 17.62 -12.27 4.58
CA SER A 215 18.74 -12.85 3.84
C SER A 215 20.07 -12.20 4.25
N PRO A 216 21.21 -12.84 3.93
CA PRO A 216 22.54 -12.24 4.04
C PRO A 216 22.71 -10.92 3.27
N GLY A 217 21.80 -10.62 2.34
CA GLY A 217 21.75 -9.33 1.64
C GLY A 217 21.52 -8.15 2.59
N SER A 218 20.69 -8.33 3.63
CA SER A 218 20.47 -7.30 4.66
C SER A 218 21.72 -7.04 5.50
N ASP A 219 22.45 -8.10 5.89
CA ASP A 219 23.72 -8.00 6.60
C ASP A 219 24.79 -7.32 5.73
N SER A 220 24.84 -7.68 4.44
CA SER A 220 25.76 -7.09 3.47
C SER A 220 25.47 -5.60 3.27
N ALA A 221 24.19 -5.21 3.16
CA ALA A 221 23.77 -3.82 3.01
C ALA A 221 24.17 -2.98 4.23
N LYS A 222 24.10 -3.54 5.44
CA LYS A 222 24.59 -2.87 6.65
C LYS A 222 26.08 -2.52 6.58
N VAL A 223 26.89 -3.38 5.98
CA VAL A 223 28.35 -3.19 5.90
C VAL A 223 28.74 -2.28 4.74
N TRP A 224 28.15 -2.46 3.56
CA TRP A 224 28.56 -1.69 2.38
C TRP A 224 27.92 -0.30 2.32
N SER A 225 26.64 -0.15 2.68
CA SER A 225 25.90 1.11 2.47
C SER A 225 26.57 2.30 3.17
N PRO A 226 27.08 2.18 4.42
CA PRO A 226 27.80 3.28 5.07
C PRO A 226 28.98 3.85 4.27
N ALA A 227 29.59 3.07 3.35
CA ALA A 227 30.68 3.56 2.51
C ALA A 227 30.22 4.56 1.43
N PHE A 228 28.92 4.59 1.13
CA PHE A 228 28.32 5.46 0.13
C PHE A 228 27.36 6.50 0.74
N GLU A 229 27.16 6.44 2.06
CA GLU A 229 26.31 7.38 2.78
C GLU A 229 27.10 8.56 3.32
N SER A 230 26.38 9.67 3.51
CA SER A 230 26.95 10.87 4.10
C SER A 230 27.39 10.62 5.56
N PRO A 231 28.52 11.23 5.99
CA PRO A 231 28.90 11.24 7.40
C PRO A 231 27.91 12.04 8.28
N LEU A 232 27.10 12.92 7.67
CA LEU A 232 26.09 13.71 8.35
C LEU A 232 24.83 12.88 8.60
N GLU A 233 24.41 12.79 9.87
CA GLU A 233 23.27 11.96 10.26
C GLU A 233 21.95 12.34 9.56
N THR A 234 21.78 13.63 9.26
CA THR A 234 20.59 14.16 8.59
C THR A 234 20.54 13.81 7.11
N GLU A 235 21.60 13.31 6.51
CA GLU A 235 21.64 12.92 5.10
C GLU A 235 21.59 11.40 4.91
N ARG A 236 21.54 10.64 6.02
CA ARG A 236 21.36 9.19 6.03
C ARG A 236 19.90 8.83 6.05
N ASP A 237 19.60 7.64 5.55
CA ASP A 237 18.26 7.06 5.70
C ASP A 237 17.90 6.86 7.18
N PHE A 238 16.61 6.95 7.52
CA PHE A 238 16.15 6.93 8.92
C PHE A 238 16.13 5.53 9.54
N ALA A 239 15.92 4.50 8.72
CA ALA A 239 15.75 3.12 9.19
C ALA A 239 16.82 2.18 8.62
N GLY A 240 17.28 2.46 7.41
CA GLY A 240 18.16 1.60 6.64
C GLY A 240 17.39 0.49 5.93
N ALA A 241 17.19 -0.63 6.62
CA ALA A 241 16.32 -1.71 6.15
C ALA A 241 15.13 -1.79 7.09
N ASP A 242 13.96 -1.34 6.63
CA ASP A 242 12.81 -1.07 7.49
C ASP A 242 12.40 -2.27 8.34
N LEU A 243 12.31 -3.44 7.70
CA LEU A 243 11.73 -4.63 8.31
C LEU A 243 12.66 -5.28 9.34
N THR A 244 13.99 -5.13 9.19
CA THR A 244 14.94 -5.56 10.22
C THR A 244 15.03 -4.54 11.36
N ALA A 245 15.00 -3.24 11.07
CA ALA A 245 14.89 -2.20 12.11
C ALA A 245 13.61 -2.37 12.95
N TRP A 246 12.49 -2.63 12.28
CA TRP A 246 11.20 -2.95 12.89
C TRP A 246 11.26 -4.19 13.79
N ALA A 247 11.81 -5.30 13.30
CA ALA A 247 11.97 -6.51 14.10
C ALA A 247 12.92 -6.30 15.29
N TYR A 248 14.01 -5.55 15.09
CA TYR A 248 14.97 -5.25 16.15
C TYR A 248 14.33 -4.48 17.30
N ASP A 249 13.67 -3.36 17.01
CA ASP A 249 13.08 -2.50 18.04
C ASP A 249 11.83 -3.13 18.69
N MET A 250 11.08 -4.01 17.99
CA MET A 250 9.98 -4.77 18.62
C MET A 250 10.46 -5.77 19.67
N PHE A 251 11.62 -6.41 19.42
CA PHE A 251 12.18 -7.42 20.32
C PHE A 251 13.21 -6.85 21.30
N SER A 252 13.59 -5.58 21.14
CA SER A 252 14.53 -4.85 21.99
C SER A 252 13.98 -3.45 22.34
N PRO A 253 12.80 -3.36 22.97
CA PRO A 253 12.15 -2.07 23.25
C PRO A 253 12.95 -1.21 24.25
N GLU A 254 13.58 -1.86 25.23
CA GLU A 254 14.34 -1.18 26.30
C GLU A 254 15.73 -0.71 25.86
N THR A 255 16.28 -1.28 24.78
CA THR A 255 17.60 -0.90 24.25
C THR A 255 17.53 0.51 23.67
N ALA A 256 18.34 1.44 24.17
CA ALA A 256 18.33 2.80 23.66
C ALA A 256 18.71 2.83 22.16
N PHE A 257 18.16 3.77 21.39
CA PHE A 257 18.46 3.89 19.95
C PHE A 257 19.96 4.12 19.70
N THR A 258 20.61 4.85 20.61
CA THR A 258 22.03 5.19 20.58
C THR A 258 22.96 4.01 20.90
N GLU A 259 22.44 2.88 21.38
CA GLU A 259 23.22 1.66 21.64
C GLU A 259 23.44 0.81 20.38
N ARG A 260 22.84 1.21 19.23
CA ARG A 260 23.15 0.58 17.95
C ARG A 260 24.63 0.75 17.61
N THR A 261 25.15 -0.16 16.78
CA THR A 261 26.53 -0.12 16.30
C THR A 261 26.88 1.27 15.75
N ARG A 262 28.02 1.83 16.13
CA ARG A 262 28.48 3.14 15.64
C ARG A 262 28.53 3.18 14.11
N PHE A 263 28.15 4.31 13.53
CA PHE A 263 28.26 4.51 12.09
C PHE A 263 29.73 4.55 11.66
N LYS A 264 30.07 3.77 10.62
CA LYS A 264 31.43 3.76 10.07
C LYS A 264 31.59 4.95 9.13
N GLY A 265 32.51 5.86 9.44
CA GLY A 265 32.82 7.01 8.59
C GLY A 265 32.13 8.32 8.99
N GLY A 266 31.49 8.38 10.15
CA GLY A 266 30.84 9.60 10.66
C GLY A 266 30.43 9.50 12.13
N GLU A 267 29.64 10.47 12.59
CA GLU A 267 29.08 10.49 13.95
C GLU A 267 27.75 9.72 14.02
N GLY A 268 27.32 9.39 15.24
CA GLY A 268 26.05 8.70 15.48
C GLY A 268 26.08 7.19 15.20
N VAL A 269 24.90 6.61 15.05
CA VAL A 269 24.70 5.16 14.93
C VAL A 269 24.45 4.71 13.49
N ASN A 270 24.86 3.49 13.20
CA ASN A 270 24.41 2.77 12.02
C ASN A 270 22.96 2.34 12.25
N ARG A 271 22.04 3.01 11.55
CA ARG A 271 20.61 2.76 11.66
C ARG A 271 20.21 1.41 11.07
N ARG A 272 20.99 0.87 10.13
CA ARG A 272 20.77 -0.46 9.54
C ARG A 272 21.01 -1.56 10.57
N VAL A 273 20.05 -2.48 10.65
CA VAL A 273 20.17 -3.72 11.40
C VAL A 273 20.24 -4.88 10.41
N GLY A 274 21.26 -5.73 10.53
CA GLY A 274 21.36 -6.96 9.74
C GLY A 274 20.45 -8.06 10.31
N PHE A 275 19.98 -8.98 9.47
CA PHE A 275 19.19 -10.12 9.92
C PHE A 275 19.92 -10.97 10.98
N SER A 276 21.23 -11.11 10.85
CA SER A 276 22.07 -11.88 11.79
C SER A 276 22.22 -11.23 13.17
N GLU A 277 21.93 -9.94 13.29
CA GLU A 277 21.97 -9.18 14.56
C GLU A 277 20.66 -9.27 15.35
N LEU A 278 19.60 -9.73 14.71
CA LEU A 278 18.33 -9.98 15.37
C LEU A 278 18.47 -11.17 16.33
N SER A 279 17.76 -11.12 17.45
CA SER A 279 17.61 -12.30 18.33
C SER A 279 16.98 -13.46 17.54
N LYS A 280 17.16 -14.70 18.02
CA LYS A 280 16.59 -15.90 17.35
C LYS A 280 15.06 -15.81 17.24
N GLU A 281 14.41 -15.23 18.24
CA GLU A 281 12.98 -15.00 18.29
C GLU A 281 12.56 -13.96 17.23
N ALA A 282 13.28 -12.85 17.12
CA ALA A 282 13.05 -11.82 16.11
C ALA A 282 13.26 -12.37 14.68
N GLN A 283 14.31 -13.18 14.46
CA GLN A 283 14.55 -13.86 13.18
C GLN A 283 13.39 -14.80 12.82
N THR A 284 12.95 -15.61 13.79
CA THR A 284 11.82 -16.55 13.60
C THR A 284 10.53 -15.81 13.28
N PHE A 285 10.27 -14.71 13.99
CA PHE A 285 9.14 -13.84 13.75
C PHE A 285 9.17 -13.26 12.34
N LEU A 286 10.30 -12.70 11.90
CA LEU A 286 10.42 -12.07 10.58
C LEU A 286 10.32 -13.10 9.44
N LEU A 287 10.85 -14.31 9.63
CA LEU A 287 10.65 -15.44 8.71
C LEU A 287 9.18 -15.87 8.62
N ARG A 288 8.42 -15.82 9.72
CA ARG A 288 6.97 -16.05 9.71
C ARG A 288 6.25 -14.93 8.96
N GLN A 289 6.60 -13.67 9.19
CA GLN A 289 6.04 -12.53 8.45
C GLN A 289 6.28 -12.66 6.94
N LYS A 290 7.48 -13.07 6.51
CA LYS A 290 7.77 -13.38 5.10
C LYS A 290 6.83 -14.41 4.49
N LYS A 291 6.47 -15.45 5.24
CA LYS A 291 5.53 -16.48 4.76
C LYS A 291 4.12 -15.91 4.69
N LEU A 292 3.70 -15.14 5.68
CA LEU A 292 2.37 -14.49 5.70
C LEU A 292 2.21 -13.47 4.58
N SER A 293 3.29 -12.79 4.16
CA SER A 293 3.24 -11.85 3.04
C SER A 293 2.84 -12.50 1.71
N LEU A 294 2.95 -13.83 1.57
CA LEU A 294 2.46 -14.56 0.40
C LEU A 294 0.93 -14.48 0.25
N LEU A 295 0.20 -14.16 1.32
CA LEU A 295 -1.24 -13.92 1.26
C LEU A 295 -1.58 -12.76 0.29
N ASN A 296 -0.69 -11.80 0.07
CA ASN A 296 -0.92 -10.72 -0.91
C ASN A 296 -1.07 -11.23 -2.35
N TYR A 297 -0.64 -12.46 -2.66
CA TYR A 297 -0.84 -13.09 -3.97
C TYR A 297 -2.23 -13.73 -4.14
N LEU A 298 -2.98 -13.95 -3.06
CA LEU A 298 -4.32 -14.50 -3.14
C LEU A 298 -5.30 -13.38 -3.52
N ASN A 299 -5.29 -13.07 -4.83
CA ASN A 299 -6.11 -12.05 -5.46
C ASN A 299 -6.37 -12.43 -6.93
N PRO A 300 -7.60 -12.84 -7.30
CA PRO A 300 -7.94 -13.21 -8.67
C PRO A 300 -7.69 -12.09 -9.71
N ALA A 301 -7.69 -10.82 -9.30
CA ALA A 301 -7.40 -9.69 -10.19
C ALA A 301 -5.99 -9.75 -10.80
N ILE A 302 -5.03 -10.41 -10.14
CA ILE A 302 -3.69 -10.69 -10.69
C ILE A 302 -3.81 -11.42 -12.04
N LEU A 303 -4.73 -12.38 -12.13
CA LEU A 303 -4.98 -13.15 -13.34
C LEU A 303 -6.07 -12.51 -14.21
N MET A 304 -6.25 -11.19 -14.06
CA MET A 304 -7.28 -10.37 -14.69
C MET A 304 -8.72 -10.78 -14.33
N ILE A 305 -8.94 -11.69 -13.37
CA ILE A 305 -10.28 -12.11 -12.94
C ILE A 305 -10.77 -11.11 -11.89
N ASN A 306 -11.33 -10.00 -12.34
CA ASN A 306 -11.82 -8.97 -11.42
C ASN A 306 -13.22 -9.25 -10.88
N ARG A 307 -13.95 -10.21 -11.44
CA ARG A 307 -15.36 -10.41 -11.11
C ARG A 307 -15.81 -11.85 -11.35
N ILE A 308 -16.41 -12.46 -10.34
CA ILE A 308 -17.04 -13.78 -10.37
C ILE A 308 -18.55 -13.56 -10.31
N ARG A 309 -19.28 -14.00 -11.34
CA ARG A 309 -20.74 -13.79 -11.44
C ARG A 309 -21.49 -14.95 -10.77
N LEU A 310 -22.45 -14.62 -9.90
CA LEU A 310 -23.41 -15.53 -9.28
C LEU A 310 -24.81 -15.20 -9.81
N GLY A 311 -25.22 -15.87 -10.88
CA GLY A 311 -26.50 -15.59 -11.55
C GLY A 311 -26.53 -14.24 -12.28
N ARG A 312 -27.73 -13.69 -12.51
CA ARG A 312 -27.93 -12.48 -13.33
C ARG A 312 -27.79 -11.15 -12.58
N GLY A 313 -27.86 -11.16 -11.26
CA GLY A 313 -27.93 -9.93 -10.44
C GLY A 313 -26.83 -9.77 -9.42
N VAL A 314 -25.95 -10.76 -9.23
CA VAL A 314 -24.92 -10.73 -8.20
C VAL A 314 -23.57 -11.04 -8.83
N ALA A 315 -22.57 -10.27 -8.44
CA ALA A 315 -21.18 -10.59 -8.70
C ALA A 315 -20.33 -10.26 -7.48
N PHE A 316 -19.22 -10.95 -7.31
CA PHE A 316 -18.28 -10.70 -6.23
C PHE A 316 -16.85 -10.94 -6.69
N SER A 317 -15.90 -10.48 -5.91
CA SER A 317 -14.51 -10.94 -5.96
C SER A 317 -14.04 -11.10 -4.53
N PHE A 318 -12.81 -11.57 -4.34
CA PHE A 318 -12.19 -11.60 -3.03
C PHE A 318 -10.68 -11.41 -3.18
N PHE A 319 -10.04 -10.89 -2.16
CA PHE A 319 -8.59 -10.88 -2.09
C PHE A 319 -8.14 -10.80 -0.63
N THR A 320 -6.94 -11.30 -0.35
CA THR A 320 -6.35 -11.14 0.98
C THR A 320 -5.27 -10.07 1.00
N GLN A 321 -5.10 -9.46 2.15
CA GLN A 321 -4.05 -8.48 2.43
C GLN A 321 -3.28 -8.90 3.66
N TYR A 322 -1.97 -8.84 3.59
CA TYR A 322 -1.05 -8.89 4.71
C TYR A 322 -0.31 -7.56 4.77
N ALA A 323 -0.28 -6.94 5.95
CA ALA A 323 0.51 -5.74 6.20
C ALA A 323 1.26 -5.85 7.54
N PRO A 324 2.55 -5.51 7.58
CA PRO A 324 3.25 -5.33 8.85
C PRO A 324 2.72 -4.08 9.56
N THR A 325 2.71 -4.11 10.90
CA THR A 325 2.18 -3.03 11.74
C THR A 325 3.05 -2.83 12.96
N HIS A 326 2.89 -1.71 13.66
CA HIS A 326 3.64 -1.43 14.89
C HIS A 326 3.45 -2.48 16.00
N PHE A 327 2.31 -3.18 16.01
CA PHE A 327 2.05 -4.26 16.97
C PHE A 327 2.31 -5.66 16.42
N GLY A 328 2.75 -5.83 15.17
CA GLY A 328 2.93 -7.15 14.56
C GLY A 328 2.40 -7.19 13.12
N ASN A 329 1.20 -7.68 12.88
CA ASN A 329 0.61 -7.68 11.54
C ASN A 329 -0.91 -7.55 11.53
N SER A 330 -1.42 -7.12 10.39
CA SER A 330 -2.82 -7.25 10.00
C SER A 330 -2.95 -8.20 8.82
N ILE A 331 -3.90 -9.13 8.90
CA ILE A 331 -4.30 -10.02 7.80
C ILE A 331 -5.78 -9.78 7.54
N SER A 332 -6.15 -9.49 6.30
CA SER A 332 -7.52 -9.16 5.94
C SER A 332 -8.00 -10.02 4.77
N LEU A 333 -9.28 -10.38 4.79
CA LEU A 333 -10.02 -10.86 3.62
C LEU A 333 -11.01 -9.76 3.22
N ILE A 334 -10.89 -9.27 1.99
CA ILE A 334 -11.76 -8.23 1.44
C ILE A 334 -12.60 -8.83 0.31
N VAL A 335 -13.91 -8.57 0.34
CA VAL A 335 -14.91 -9.13 -0.57
C VAL A 335 -15.79 -7.99 -1.10
N PRO A 336 -15.43 -7.39 -2.26
CA PRO A 336 -16.34 -6.49 -2.94
C PRO A 336 -17.45 -7.28 -3.64
N VAL A 337 -18.67 -6.80 -3.52
CA VAL A 337 -19.90 -7.41 -4.04
C VAL A 337 -20.69 -6.36 -4.82
N GLN A 338 -21.20 -6.73 -5.98
CA GLN A 338 -22.18 -5.95 -6.70
C GLN A 338 -23.49 -6.74 -6.74
N ALA A 339 -24.54 -6.19 -6.14
CA ALA A 339 -25.87 -6.77 -6.08
C ALA A 339 -26.90 -5.81 -6.69
N GLY A 340 -27.36 -6.12 -7.90
CA GLY A 340 -28.16 -5.19 -8.70
C GLY A 340 -27.41 -3.89 -8.98
N SER A 341 -27.97 -2.77 -8.55
CA SER A 341 -27.37 -1.44 -8.65
C SER A 341 -26.49 -1.04 -7.46
N ARG A 342 -26.31 -1.93 -6.47
CA ARG A 342 -25.58 -1.64 -5.24
C ARG A 342 -24.17 -2.20 -5.29
N ASP A 343 -23.20 -1.33 -5.01
CA ASP A 343 -21.79 -1.68 -4.82
C ASP A 343 -21.53 -1.76 -3.31
N LEU A 344 -21.25 -2.97 -2.80
CA LEU A 344 -21.07 -3.28 -1.38
C LEU A 344 -19.66 -3.82 -1.12
N LEU A 345 -19.09 -3.51 0.03
CA LEU A 345 -17.77 -4.00 0.46
C LEU A 345 -17.92 -4.69 1.81
N PHE A 346 -17.31 -5.87 1.93
CA PHE A 346 -17.18 -6.58 3.20
C PHE A 346 -15.71 -6.87 3.45
N GLY A 347 -15.26 -6.71 4.69
CA GLY A 347 -13.93 -7.08 5.11
C GLY A 347 -13.94 -7.78 6.46
N ALA A 348 -13.10 -8.78 6.60
CA ALA A 348 -12.78 -9.43 7.86
C ALA A 348 -11.29 -9.27 8.11
N HIS A 349 -10.93 -8.83 9.31
CA HIS A 349 -9.56 -8.51 9.70
C HIS A 349 -9.13 -9.38 10.87
N ARG A 350 -7.86 -9.78 10.87
CA ARG A 350 -7.17 -10.43 11.97
C ARG A 350 -5.90 -9.64 12.29
N TYR A 351 -5.88 -9.02 13.46
CA TYR A 351 -4.74 -8.27 13.98
C TYR A 351 -3.97 -9.16 14.94
N ASN A 352 -2.66 -9.33 14.73
CA ASN A 352 -1.85 -10.20 15.57
C ASN A 352 -0.68 -9.42 16.16
N ASN A 353 -0.44 -9.63 17.45
CA ASN A 353 0.84 -9.28 18.06
C ASN A 353 1.71 -10.52 18.28
N ARG A 354 2.67 -10.46 19.20
CA ARG A 354 3.58 -11.57 19.45
C ARG A 354 2.84 -12.87 19.80
N ASP A 355 1.87 -12.76 20.70
CA ASP A 355 1.26 -13.92 21.37
C ASP A 355 -0.26 -14.05 21.16
N HIS A 356 -0.93 -12.96 20.77
CA HIS A 356 -2.40 -12.88 20.69
C HIS A 356 -2.89 -12.44 19.31
N GLY A 357 -4.13 -12.83 19.00
CA GLY A 357 -4.85 -12.43 17.79
C GLY A 357 -6.22 -11.85 18.13
N TYR A 358 -6.57 -10.78 17.45
CA TYR A 358 -7.84 -10.06 17.58
C TYR A 358 -8.48 -9.86 16.21
N TYR A 359 -9.72 -9.37 16.19
CA TYR A 359 -10.54 -9.34 14.98
C TYR A 359 -11.12 -7.97 14.70
N GLY A 360 -11.40 -7.71 13.43
CA GLY A 360 -12.15 -6.56 12.98
C GLY A 360 -13.04 -6.87 11.80
N ILE A 361 -13.96 -5.96 11.53
CA ILE A 361 -14.91 -6.02 10.42
C ILE A 361 -14.88 -4.71 9.66
N GLU A 362 -15.16 -4.78 8.37
CA GLU A 362 -15.32 -3.64 7.49
C GLU A 362 -16.57 -3.82 6.66
N LEU A 363 -17.37 -2.76 6.55
CA LEU A 363 -18.57 -2.71 5.75
C LEU A 363 -18.54 -1.43 4.93
N GLY A 364 -18.88 -1.51 3.65
CA GLY A 364 -18.92 -0.34 2.80
C GLY A 364 -20.01 -0.37 1.76
N VAL A 365 -20.39 0.82 1.31
CA VAL A 365 -21.22 1.06 0.13
C VAL A 365 -20.51 2.11 -0.73
N ALA A 366 -20.45 1.87 -2.03
CA ALA A 366 -19.85 2.78 -2.98
C ALA A 366 -20.90 3.26 -4.00
N ASN A 367 -20.66 4.45 -4.58
CA ASN A 367 -21.46 5.05 -5.64
C ASN A 367 -22.95 5.15 -5.31
N HIS A 368 -23.32 5.34 -4.03
CA HIS A 368 -24.71 5.44 -3.63
C HIS A 368 -25.29 6.78 -4.12
N ARG A 369 -26.27 6.73 -5.02
CA ARG A 369 -26.91 7.93 -5.56
C ARG A 369 -27.86 8.53 -4.52
N LEU A 370 -27.55 9.75 -4.08
CA LEU A 370 -28.38 10.54 -3.17
C LEU A 370 -29.37 11.43 -3.93
N ALA A 371 -28.92 12.00 -5.05
CA ALA A 371 -29.72 12.82 -5.96
C ALA A 371 -29.08 12.79 -7.37
N ASP A 372 -29.61 13.53 -8.34
CA ASP A 372 -29.14 13.49 -9.74
C ASP A 372 -27.66 13.78 -9.93
N LYS A 373 -27.13 14.76 -9.19
CA LYS A 373 -25.72 15.18 -9.25
C LYS A 373 -24.91 14.76 -8.03
N TRP A 374 -25.53 14.04 -7.09
CA TRP A 374 -24.92 13.72 -5.80
C TRP A 374 -24.84 12.22 -5.58
N TYR A 375 -23.64 11.75 -5.29
CA TYR A 375 -23.42 10.37 -4.89
C TYR A 375 -22.42 10.32 -3.74
N ALA A 376 -22.50 9.25 -2.95
CA ALA A 376 -21.68 9.07 -1.77
C ALA A 376 -21.09 7.67 -1.68
N ASP A 377 -19.90 7.62 -1.09
CA ASP A 377 -19.27 6.40 -0.59
C ASP A 377 -19.28 6.45 0.94
N LEU A 378 -19.54 5.33 1.59
CA LEU A 378 -19.45 5.19 3.04
C LEU A 378 -18.79 3.86 3.37
N THR A 379 -17.73 3.89 4.19
CA THR A 379 -17.09 2.70 4.75
C THR A 379 -17.01 2.83 6.25
N LEU A 380 -17.42 1.78 6.96
CA LEU A 380 -17.35 1.65 8.41
C LEU A 380 -16.40 0.50 8.74
N GLN A 381 -15.54 0.70 9.73
CA GLN A 381 -14.67 -0.33 10.29
C GLN A 381 -14.85 -0.40 11.80
N GLY A 382 -14.86 -1.61 12.34
CA GLY A 382 -14.82 -1.87 13.77
C GLY A 382 -13.71 -2.87 14.07
N TRP A 383 -12.97 -2.67 15.15
CA TRP A 383 -11.83 -3.51 15.50
C TRP A 383 -11.71 -3.75 16.99
N GLN A 384 -11.15 -4.91 17.31
CA GLN A 384 -10.29 -5.14 18.46
C GLN A 384 -8.88 -5.35 17.92
N GLN A 385 -7.91 -4.54 18.32
CA GLN A 385 -6.53 -4.66 17.86
C GLN A 385 -5.55 -4.60 19.03
N PRO A 386 -4.37 -5.23 18.95
CA PRO A 386 -3.37 -5.10 20.00
C PRO A 386 -2.99 -3.64 20.26
N GLU A 387 -2.73 -3.28 21.53
CA GLU A 387 -2.21 -1.95 21.85
C GLU A 387 -0.73 -1.79 21.44
N SER A 388 0.05 -2.87 21.57
CA SER A 388 1.46 -2.92 21.15
C SER A 388 1.91 -4.36 20.92
N PHE A 389 3.16 -4.54 20.51
CA PHE A 389 3.72 -5.85 20.15
C PHE A 389 3.81 -6.83 21.35
N LEU A 390 4.21 -6.33 22.53
CA LEU A 390 4.48 -7.17 23.71
C LEU A 390 3.34 -7.19 24.74
N LYS A 391 2.41 -6.24 24.64
CA LYS A 391 1.27 -6.11 25.57
C LYS A 391 0.21 -7.17 25.31
N GLN A 392 -0.51 -7.57 26.35
CA GLN A 392 -1.67 -8.45 26.21
C GLN A 392 -2.95 -7.65 25.94
N GLU A 393 -2.96 -6.36 26.28
CA GLU A 393 -4.08 -5.46 26.13
C GLU A 393 -4.44 -5.20 24.67
N HIS A 394 -5.72 -4.95 24.44
CA HIS A 394 -6.26 -4.57 23.14
C HIS A 394 -7.04 -3.27 23.21
N LEU A 395 -7.15 -2.62 22.06
CA LEU A 395 -7.94 -1.44 21.80
C LEU A 395 -9.20 -1.87 21.06
N THR A 396 -10.36 -1.55 21.62
CA THR A 396 -11.63 -1.62 20.90
C THR A 396 -11.92 -0.26 20.29
N GLY A 397 -12.29 -0.23 19.01
CA GLY A 397 -12.56 1.01 18.31
C GLY A 397 -13.17 0.81 16.94
N GLY A 398 -13.24 1.89 16.19
CA GLY A 398 -13.70 1.90 14.81
C GLY A 398 -13.34 3.19 14.06
N ALA A 399 -13.62 3.16 12.76
CA ALA A 399 -13.47 4.28 11.83
C ALA A 399 -14.69 4.38 10.91
N ALA A 400 -14.95 5.59 10.42
CA ALA A 400 -15.94 5.90 9.41
C ALA A 400 -15.33 6.82 8.35
N HIS A 401 -15.43 6.40 7.09
CA HIS A 401 -14.99 7.15 5.91
C HIS A 401 -16.20 7.47 5.07
N ALA A 402 -16.51 8.73 4.90
CA ALA A 402 -17.59 9.19 4.04
C ALA A 402 -17.02 10.08 2.95
N ARG A 403 -17.37 9.85 1.69
CA ARG A 403 -17.01 10.73 0.58
C ARG A 403 -18.26 11.14 -0.18
N LEU A 404 -18.52 12.44 -0.22
CA LEU A 404 -19.63 13.02 -0.96
C LEU A 404 -19.10 13.68 -2.21
N PHE A 405 -19.74 13.40 -3.34
CA PHE A 405 -19.35 13.94 -4.62
C PHE A 405 -20.47 14.75 -5.27
N HIS A 406 -20.08 15.81 -5.96
CA HIS A 406 -20.96 16.65 -6.78
C HIS A 406 -20.49 16.64 -8.24
N ALA A 407 -21.35 16.16 -9.13
CA ALA A 407 -21.10 16.20 -10.57
C ALA A 407 -21.23 17.63 -11.11
N ILE A 408 -20.10 18.23 -11.51
CA ILE A 408 -20.05 19.58 -12.07
C ILE A 408 -20.37 19.55 -13.56
N GLY A 409 -19.85 18.54 -14.26
CA GLY A 409 -20.01 18.38 -15.70
C GLY A 409 -19.80 16.95 -16.15
N LYS A 410 -19.70 16.74 -17.46
CA LYS A 410 -19.40 15.42 -18.01
C LYS A 410 -17.97 15.05 -17.63
N GLY A 411 -17.83 14.01 -16.81
CA GLY A 411 -16.52 13.49 -16.41
C GLY A 411 -15.77 14.36 -15.40
N LEU A 412 -16.41 15.33 -14.75
CA LEU A 412 -15.78 16.12 -13.70
C LEU A 412 -16.69 16.19 -12.47
N SER A 413 -16.15 15.87 -11.31
CA SER A 413 -16.85 16.00 -10.02
C SER A 413 -15.94 16.61 -8.97
N ALA A 414 -16.48 17.48 -8.12
CA ALA A 414 -15.83 17.84 -6.86
C ALA A 414 -16.19 16.80 -5.79
N TYR A 415 -15.33 16.63 -4.79
CA TYR A 415 -15.67 15.82 -3.62
C TYR A 415 -15.19 16.45 -2.33
N VAL A 416 -15.91 16.11 -1.26
CA VAL A 416 -15.49 16.27 0.12
C VAL A 416 -15.46 14.88 0.74
N ALA A 417 -14.38 14.53 1.42
CA ALA A 417 -14.26 13.32 2.21
C ALA A 417 -14.06 13.66 3.68
N PHE A 418 -14.65 12.85 4.55
CA PHE A 418 -14.46 12.89 6.00
C PHE A 418 -13.98 11.51 6.45
N ASN A 419 -12.92 11.48 7.25
CA ASN A 419 -12.46 10.28 7.92
C ASN A 419 -12.40 10.54 9.42
N GLY A 420 -13.24 9.84 10.17
CA GLY A 420 -13.24 9.85 11.64
C GLY A 420 -12.84 8.48 12.18
N LYS A 421 -11.88 8.44 13.09
CA LYS A 421 -11.46 7.21 13.78
C LYS A 421 -11.21 7.42 15.25
N THR A 422 -11.49 6.37 16.02
CA THR A 422 -11.07 6.23 17.42
C THR A 422 -9.59 5.82 17.50
N ARG A 423 -9.04 5.70 18.72
CA ARG A 423 -7.66 5.24 18.96
C ARG A 423 -7.42 3.85 18.36
N GLY A 424 -6.24 3.66 17.77
CA GLY A 424 -5.83 2.41 17.14
C GLY A 424 -5.17 2.65 15.79
N TRP A 425 -4.67 1.60 15.15
CA TRP A 425 -4.14 1.67 13.79
C TRP A 425 -5.24 1.43 12.74
N GLU A 426 -5.10 2.13 11.63
CA GLU A 426 -5.85 1.92 10.40
C GLU A 426 -4.90 2.14 9.23
N MET A 427 -4.90 1.23 8.26
CA MET A 427 -4.08 1.35 7.06
C MET A 427 -4.46 2.62 6.27
N GLY A 428 -3.48 3.47 5.99
CA GLY A 428 -3.72 4.76 5.31
C GLY A 428 -4.02 5.93 6.25
N SER A 429 -3.93 5.73 7.57
CA SER A 429 -3.98 6.80 8.57
C SER A 429 -2.66 6.88 9.32
N PRO A 430 -1.93 8.01 9.27
CA PRO A 430 -0.67 8.18 10.02
C PRO A 430 -0.89 8.23 11.55
N TYR A 431 -2.12 8.50 12.00
CA TYR A 431 -2.46 8.69 13.40
C TYR A 431 -2.76 7.35 14.08
N LEU A 432 -2.10 7.09 15.21
CA LEU A 432 -2.47 6.03 16.16
C LEU A 432 -3.50 6.52 17.20
N ALA A 433 -3.53 7.82 17.46
CA ALA A 433 -4.56 8.47 18.27
C ALA A 433 -5.91 8.55 17.50
N ALA A 434 -6.96 8.93 18.21
CA ALA A 434 -8.20 9.32 17.57
C ALA A 434 -7.95 10.53 16.65
N ASN A 435 -8.62 10.55 15.50
CA ASN A 435 -8.44 11.60 14.50
C ASN A 435 -9.74 11.85 13.74
N LEU A 436 -9.98 13.10 13.39
CA LEU A 436 -10.97 13.51 12.42
C LEU A 436 -10.26 14.32 11.34
N SER A 437 -10.31 13.85 10.09
CA SER A 437 -9.78 14.56 8.94
C SER A 437 -10.86 14.82 7.90
N ALA A 438 -10.64 15.88 7.14
CA ALA A 438 -11.44 16.25 6.00
C ALA A 438 -10.53 16.51 4.80
N GLN A 439 -10.97 16.05 3.63
CA GLN A 439 -10.25 16.21 2.38
C GLN A 439 -11.18 16.82 1.33
N PHE A 440 -10.65 17.73 0.53
CA PHE A 440 -11.35 18.30 -0.62
C PHE A 440 -10.55 18.03 -1.88
N GLY A 441 -11.23 17.70 -2.97
CA GLY A 441 -10.57 17.49 -4.25
C GLY A 441 -11.50 17.34 -5.44
N MET A 442 -10.93 16.88 -6.54
CA MET A 442 -11.63 16.65 -7.79
C MET A 442 -11.49 15.20 -8.25
N ARG A 443 -12.50 14.73 -8.99
CA ARG A 443 -12.45 13.48 -9.75
C ARG A 443 -12.66 13.79 -11.22
N VAL A 444 -11.76 13.28 -12.06
CA VAL A 444 -11.80 13.40 -13.51
C VAL A 444 -12.00 12.02 -14.12
N GLU A 445 -12.99 11.89 -15.00
CA GLU A 445 -13.27 10.71 -15.79
C GLU A 445 -13.22 11.10 -17.28
N ALA A 446 -12.21 10.60 -18.00
CA ALA A 446 -12.04 10.84 -19.43
C ALA A 446 -12.22 9.56 -20.25
N HIS A 447 -12.73 9.73 -21.47
CA HIS A 447 -13.04 8.67 -22.43
C HIS A 447 -11.93 8.50 -23.46
#